data_AF-A0A7W8QNT1-F1
#
_entry.id   AF-A0A7W8QNT1-F1
#
_cell.length_a   1.000
_cell.length_b   1.000
_cell.length_c   1.000
_cell.angle_alpha   90.00
_cell.angle_beta   90.00
_cell.angle_gamma   90.00
#
_symmetry.space_group_name_H-M   'P 1'
#
loop_
_entity.id
_entity.type
_entity.pdbx_description
1 polymer ?
#
loop_
_entity_poly.entity_id
_entity_poly.type
_entity_poly.pdbx_seq_one_letter_code
_entity_poly.pdbx_strand_id
1 'polypeptide(L)' 'MRCIDCRTALSAELDGEDPGSGPGAVRRHLGDRPSCADRPAGLHELEALVAAARRPSSGGRLR' A
#
# COMPACT_ATOMS: atom_id res chain seq x y z
N MET A 1 11.26 -4.43 14.54
CA MET A 1 10.46 -4.84 13.37
C MET A 1 11.41 -5.36 12.29
N ARG A 2 11.17 -6.55 11.72
CA ARG A 2 11.90 -7.02 10.53
C ARG A 2 11.15 -6.55 9.28
N CYS A 3 11.81 -6.45 8.12
CA CYS A 3 11.13 -5.96 6.92
C CYS A 3 9.99 -6.88 6.41
N ILE A 4 9.95 -8.17 6.78
CA ILE A 4 8.77 -9.01 6.52
C ILE A 4 7.57 -8.58 7.37
N ASP A 5 7.82 -8.18 8.62
CA ASP A 5 6.81 -7.69 9.55
C ASP A 5 6.34 -6.28 9.11
N CYS A 6 7.20 -5.49 8.47
CA CYS A 6 6.85 -4.16 7.94
C CYS A 6 5.85 -4.22 6.79
N ARG A 7 5.90 -5.26 5.94
CA ARG A 7 4.94 -5.41 4.83
C ARG A 7 3.53 -5.66 5.36
N THR A 8 3.41 -6.58 6.32
CA THR A 8 2.11 -6.91 6.93
C THR A 8 1.55 -5.71 7.68
N ALA A 9 2.37 -5.02 8.47
CA ALA A 9 1.95 -3.83 9.20
C ALA A 9 1.56 -2.67 8.26
N LEU A 10 2.27 -2.46 7.14
CA LEU A 10 1.90 -1.45 6.15
C LEU A 10 0.58 -1.79 5.44
N SER A 11 0.34 -3.07 5.12
CA SER A 11 -0.95 -3.49 4.56
C SER A 11 -2.10 -3.17 5.51
N ALA A 12 -1.97 -3.55 6.78
CA ALA A 12 -2.97 -3.26 7.80
C ALA A 12 -3.24 -1.74 7.94
N GLU A 13 -2.19 -0.89 7.95
CA GLU A 13 -2.38 0.57 7.97
C GLU A 13 -3.18 1.09 6.76
N LEU A 14 -2.97 0.52 5.57
CA LEU A 14 -3.67 0.91 4.34
C LEU A 14 -5.12 0.39 4.32
N ASP A 15 -5.33 -0.83 4.83
CA ASP A 15 -6.64 -1.45 4.96
C ASP A 15 -7.47 -0.85 6.13
N GLY A 16 -6.87 0.03 6.94
CA GLY A 16 -7.49 0.64 8.12
C GLY A 16 -7.61 -0.31 9.32
N GLU A 17 -6.87 -1.43 9.28
CA GLU A 17 -6.77 -2.42 10.36
C GLU A 17 -5.67 -2.04 11.37
N ASP A 18 -5.66 -2.70 12.53
CA ASP A 18 -4.59 -2.54 13.51
C ASP A 18 -3.29 -3.19 13.01
N PRO A 19 -2.20 -2.42 12.78
CA PRO A 19 -0.93 -2.95 12.33
C PRO A 19 -0.16 -3.74 13.41
N GLY A 20 -0.69 -3.86 14.64
CA GLY A 20 -0.05 -4.57 15.74
C GLY A 20 1.27 -3.91 16.18
N SER A 21 1.45 -2.63 15.84
CA SER A 21 2.62 -1.84 16.16
C SER A 21 2.21 -0.44 16.61
N GLY A 22 3.06 0.20 17.41
CA GLY A 22 2.77 1.53 17.93
C GLY A 22 2.55 2.56 16.81
N PRO A 23 1.75 3.61 17.06
CA PRO A 23 1.41 4.60 16.04
C PRO A 23 2.66 5.19 15.37
N GLY A 24 2.71 5.14 14.04
CA GLY A 24 3.82 5.64 13.24
C GLY A 24 5.11 4.81 13.30
N ALA A 25 5.11 3.63 13.95
CA ALA A 25 6.26 2.73 13.96
C ALA A 25 6.61 2.22 12.56
N VAL A 26 5.59 1.93 11.73
CA VAL A 26 5.77 1.50 10.34
C VAL A 26 6.41 2.61 9.51
N ARG A 27 5.85 3.84 9.54
CA ARG A 27 6.41 5.01 8.83
C ARG A 27 7.85 5.32 9.25
N ARG A 28 8.16 5.27 10.54
CA ARG A 28 9.54 5.44 11.04
C ARG A 28 10.47 4.37 10.48
N HIS A 29 10.05 3.10 10.52
CA HIS A 29 10.85 1.99 9.99
C HIS A 29 11.13 2.12 8.49
N LEU A 30 10.14 2.59 7.71
CA LEU A 30 10.30 2.84 6.27
C LEU A 30 11.29 3.98 5.99
N GLY A 31 11.31 5.02 6.82
CA GLY A 31 12.30 6.11 6.73
C GLY A 31 13.72 5.67 7.10
N ASP A 32 13.87 4.79 8.09
CA ASP A 32 15.18 4.34 8.57
C ASP A 32 15.80 3.22 7.70
N ARG A 33 15.01 2.57 6.83
CA ARG A 33 15.43 1.39 6.06
C ARG A 33 15.21 1.61 4.55
N PRO A 34 16.24 2.04 3.80
CA PRO A 34 16.15 2.31 2.36
C PRO A 34 15.65 1.12 1.55
N SER A 35 16.05 -0.11 1.93
CA SER A 35 15.60 -1.35 1.29
C SER A 35 14.09 -1.61 1.40
N CYS A 36 13.41 -0.86 2.27
CA CYS A 36 11.99 -1.00 2.57
C CYS A 36 11.23 0.30 2.18
N ALA A 37 11.93 1.36 1.75
CA ALA A 37 11.39 2.68 1.42
C ALA A 37 10.60 2.74 0.11
N ASP A 38 10.87 1.86 -0.87
CA ASP A 38 10.13 1.83 -2.14
C ASP A 38 8.78 1.09 -2.04
N ARG A 39 8.54 0.36 -0.96
CA ARG A 39 7.31 -0.43 -0.77
C ARG A 39 6.01 0.39 -0.81
N PRO A 40 5.93 1.58 -0.18
CA PRO A 40 4.72 2.40 -0.23
C PRO A 40 4.38 2.82 -1.66
N ALA A 41 5.38 3.15 -2.49
CA ALA A 41 5.17 3.53 -3.88
C ALA A 41 4.60 2.37 -4.70
N GLY A 42 5.16 1.17 -4.55
CA GLY A 42 4.65 -0.03 -5.25
C GLY A 42 3.24 -0.44 -4.80
N LEU A 43 2.89 -0.21 -3.53
CA LEU A 43 1.54 -0.48 -3.00
C LEU A 43 0.51 0.51 -3.56
N HIS A 44 0.82 1.81 -3.59
CA HIS A 44 -0.07 2.81 -4.19
C HIS A 44 -0.25 2.61 -5.71
N GLU A 45 0.79 2.19 -6.42
CA GLU A 45 0.68 1.84 -7.83
C GLU A 45 -0.26 0.65 -8.04
N LEU A 46 -0.15 -0.39 -7.20
CA LEU A 46 -1.05 -1.54 -7.24
C LEU A 46 -2.50 -1.15 -6.92
N GLU A 47 -2.73 -0.34 -5.88
CA GLU A 47 -4.07 0.19 -5.54
C GLU A 47 -4.67 0.97 -6.71
N ALA A 48 -3.88 1.82 -7.36
CA ALA A 48 -4.31 2.60 -8.52
C ALA A 48 -4.68 1.68 -9.70
N LEU A 49 -3.90 0.63 -9.97
CA LEU A 49 -4.19 -0.35 -11.02
C LEU A 49 -5.47 -1.15 -10.71
N VAL A 50 -5.65 -1.59 -9.46
CA VAL A 50 -6.87 -2.29 -9.02
C VAL A 50 -8.09 -1.37 -9.12
N ALA A 51 -7.97 -0.11 -8.72
CA ALA A 51 -9.04 0.88 -8.84
C ALA A 51 -9.37 1.17 -10.31
N ALA A 52 -8.37 1.28 -11.19
CA ALA A 52 -8.56 1.44 -12.62
C ALA A 52 -9.23 0.22 -13.26
N ALA A 53 -8.85 -0.98 -12.86
CA ALA A 53 -9.47 -2.23 -13.33
C ALA A 53 -10.92 -2.39 -12.84
N ARG A 54 -11.27 -1.81 -11.69
CA ARG A 54 -12.63 -1.80 -11.12
C ARG A 54 -13.54 -0.74 -11.73
N ARG A 55 -13.00 0.28 -12.40
CA ARG A 55 -13.84 1.23 -13.13
C ARG A 55 -14.49 0.48 -14.29
N PRO A 56 -15.84 0.47 -14.39
CA PRO A 56 -16.48 -0.08 -15.57
C PRO A 56 -15.95 0.71 -16.76
N SER A 57 -15.40 0.01 -17.74
CA SER A 57 -15.05 0.61 -19.02
C SER A 57 -16.31 1.31 -19.49
N SER A 58 -16.27 2.64 -19.56
CA SER A 58 -17.35 3.44 -20.15
C SER A 58 -17.27 3.13 -21.63
N GLY A 59 -17.85 1.98 -22.00
CA GLY A 59 -17.97 1.49 -23.35
C GLY A 59 -18.74 2.54 -24.12
N GLY A 60 -17.98 3.43 -24.76
CA GLY A 60 -18.47 4.37 -25.74
C GLY A 60 -19.27 3.58 -26.75
N ARG A 61 -20.54 3.95 -26.90
CA ARG A 61 -21.32 3.55 -28.07
C ARG A 61 -20.55 4.02 -29.29
N LEU A 62 -19.84 3.10 -29.93
CA LEU A 62 -19.46 3.23 -31.32
C LEU A 62 -20.78 3.27 -32.10
N ARG A 63 -21.14 4.47 -32.53
CA ARG A 63 -22.18 4.72 -33.52
C ARG A 63 -21.58 4.59 -34.90
#